data_AF-R6R0R5-F1
#
_entry.id   AF-R6R0R5-F1
#
_cell.length_a   1.000
_cell.length_b   1.000
_cell.length_c   1.000
_cell.angle_alpha   90.00
_cell.angle_beta   90.00
_cell.angle_gamma   90.00
#
_symmetry.space_group_name_H-M   'P 1'
#
loop_
_entity.id
_entity.type
_entity.pdbx_description
1 polymer ?
#
loop_
_entity_poly.entity_id
_entity_poly.type
_entity_poly.pdbx_seq_one_letter_code
_entity_poly.pdbx_strand_id
1 'polypeptide(L)' 'MTIEENLARLDEIISKLDNKDTSLEDAFKEYESGIKLVKECNDAIDKVEKDVITLNGGEDSDKDNDI' A
#
# COMPACT_ATOMS: atom_id res chain seq x y z
N MET A 1 -11.53 0.86 0.35
CA MET A 1 -11.00 -0.36 -0.27
C MET A 1 -10.44 -1.22 0.84
N THR A 2 -10.63 -2.53 0.77
CA THR A 2 -9.96 -3.48 1.67
C THR A 2 -8.53 -3.71 1.20
N ILE A 3 -7.71 -4.36 2.03
CA ILE A 3 -6.34 -4.73 1.66
C ILE A 3 -6.37 -5.68 0.46
N GLU A 4 -7.31 -6.61 0.43
CA GLU A 4 -7.48 -7.57 -0.67
C GLU A 4 -7.84 -6.87 -1.99
N GLU A 5 -8.71 -5.85 -1.95
CA GLU A 5 -9.05 -5.04 -3.13
C GLU A 5 -7.84 -4.27 -3.65
N ASN A 6 -7.02 -3.71 -2.74
CA ASN A 6 -5.80 -3.01 -3.13
C ASN A 6 -4.76 -3.98 -3.72
N LEU A 7 -4.60 -5.18 -3.17
CA LEU A 7 -3.69 -6.19 -3.71
C LEU A 7 -4.12 -6.65 -5.11
N ALA A 8 -5.42 -6.89 -5.31
CA ALA A 8 -5.94 -7.24 -6.63
C ALA A 8 -5.69 -6.14 -7.67
N ARG A 9 -5.87 -4.87 -7.28
CA ARG A 9 -5.57 -3.72 -8.13
C ARG A 9 -4.07 -3.60 -8.43
N LEU A 10 -3.19 -3.95 -7.49
CA LEU A 10 -1.75 -3.97 -7.71
C LEU A 10 -1.35 -5.02 -8.75
N ASP A 11 -1.96 -6.21 -8.72
CA ASP A 11 -1.74 -7.27 -9.71
C ASP A 11 -2.20 -6.83 -11.12
N GLU A 12 -3.29 -6.08 -11.23
CA GLU A 12 -3.74 -5.48 -12.49
C GLU A 12 -2.72 -4.48 -13.04
N ILE A 13 -2.16 -3.63 -12.17
CA ILE A 13 -1.14 -2.65 -12.54
C ILE A 13 0.11 -3.37 -13.04
N ILE A 14 0.60 -4.39 -12.32
CA ILE A 14 1.75 -5.21 -12.73
C ILE A 14 1.48 -5.85 -14.09
N SER A 15 0.29 -6.41 -14.30
CA SER A 15 -0.11 -7.02 -15.58
C SER A 15 -0.08 -6.03 -16.74
N LYS A 16 -0.46 -4.77 -16.51
CA LYS A 16 -0.38 -3.71 -17.52
C LYS A 16 1.07 -3.27 -17.78
N LEU A 17 1.90 -3.21 -16.75
CA LEU A 17 3.32 -2.87 -16.89
C LEU A 17 4.11 -3.94 -17.66
N ASP A 18 3.74 -5.21 -17.50
CA ASP A 18 4.34 -6.34 -18.24
C ASP A 18 3.85 -6.44 -19.69
N ASN A 19 2.76 -5.75 -20.04
CA ASN A 19 2.24 -5.74 -21.39
C ASN A 19 3.12 -4.89 -22.32
N LYS A 20 3.66 -5.51 -23.37
CA LYS A 20 4.52 -4.88 -24.37
C LYS A 20 3.83 -3.81 -25.23
N ASP A 21 2.50 -3.81 -25.27
CA ASP A 21 1.70 -2.82 -25.98
C ASP A 21 1.45 -1.55 -25.14
N THR A 22 1.82 -1.57 -23.85
CA THR A 22 1.70 -0.41 -22.96
C THR A 22 2.71 0.66 -23.38
N SER A 23 2.21 1.85 -23.67
CA SER A 23 3.06 2.99 -23.99
C SER A 23 3.90 3.39 -22.78
N LEU A 24 5.06 4.01 -23.00
CA LEU A 24 5.90 4.48 -21.90
C LEU A 24 5.15 5.47 -21.00
N GLU A 25 4.32 6.35 -21.58
CA GLU A 25 3.53 7.32 -20.83
C GLU A 25 2.48 6.63 -19.95
N ASP A 26 1.80 5.61 -20.47
CA ASP A 26 0.82 4.84 -19.70
C ASP A 26 1.51 3.99 -18.62
N ALA A 27 2.68 3.41 -18.92
CA ALA A 27 3.49 2.71 -17.94
C ALA A 27 3.89 3.63 -16.78
N PHE A 28 4.23 4.90 -17.05
CA PHE A 28 4.50 5.88 -16.00
C PHE A 28 3.27 6.16 -15.12
N LYS A 29 2.08 6.30 -15.73
CA LYS A 29 0.82 6.52 -14.98
C LYS A 29 0.44 5.32 -14.12
N GLU A 30 0.58 4.11 -14.66
CA GLU A 30 0.30 2.87 -13.94
C GLU A 30 1.33 2.65 -12.82
N TYR A 31 2.60 2.98 -13.05
CA TYR A 31 3.64 2.96 -12.00
C TYR A 31 3.33 3.95 -10.86
N GLU A 32 3.02 5.21 -11.17
CA GLU A 32 2.61 6.21 -10.16
C GLU A 32 1.40 5.73 -9.36
N SER A 33 0.42 5.15 -10.06
CA SER A 33 -0.77 4.56 -9.44
C SER A 33 -0.40 3.40 -8.51
N GLY A 34 0.53 2.53 -8.93
CA GLY A 34 1.02 1.41 -8.12
C GLY A 34 1.73 1.86 -6.85
N ILE A 35 2.60 2.88 -6.94
CA ILE A 35 3.29 3.46 -5.78
C ILE A 35 2.29 4.03 -4.77
N LYS A 36 1.28 4.76 -5.26
CA LYS A 36 0.23 5.31 -4.39
C LYS A 36 -0.56 4.20 -3.71
N LEU A 37 -0.91 3.15 -4.45
CA LEU A 37 -1.68 2.01 -3.94
C LEU A 37 -0.91 1.23 -2.87
N VAL A 38 0.40 1.03 -3.05
CA VAL A 38 1.26 0.41 -2.03
C VAL A 38 1.29 1.24 -0.75
N LYS A 39 1.34 2.57 -0.87
CA LYS A 39 1.24 3.46 0.30
C LYS A 39 -0.11 3.30 1.02
N GLU A 40 -1.21 3.24 0.28
CA GLU A 40 -2.54 3.04 0.85
C GLU A 40 -2.67 1.68 1.57
N CYS A 41 -2.01 0.62 1.06
CA CYS A 41 -1.92 -0.66 1.76
C CYS A 41 -1.19 -0.54 3.11
N ASN A 42 -0.03 0.12 3.11
CA ASN A 42 0.74 0.32 4.34
C ASN A 42 -0.07 1.11 5.39
N ASP A 43 -0.70 2.21 4.97
CA ASP A 43 -1.53 3.03 5.86
C ASP A 43 -2.72 2.23 6.45
N ALA A 44 -3.29 1.31 5.66
CA ALA A 44 -4.37 0.43 6.12
C ALA A 44 -3.87 -0.61 7.14
N ILE A 45 -2.68 -1.19 6.93
CA ILE A 45 -2.05 -2.13 7.85
C ILE A 45 -1.70 -1.42 9.16
N ASP A 46 -1.03 -0.27 9.09
CA ASP A 46 -0.68 0.54 10.26
C ASP A 46 -1.90 0.88 11.12
N LYS A 47 -3.02 1.19 10.47
CA LYS A 47 -4.28 1.46 11.18
C LYS A 47 -4.77 0.22 11.92
N VAL A 48 -4.76 -0.95 11.27
CA VAL A 48 -5.16 -2.21 11.91
C VAL A 48 -4.24 -2.54 13.08
N GLU A 49 -2.93 -2.35 12.93
CA GLU A 49 -1.96 -2.55 14.03
C GLU A 49 -2.26 -1.63 15.22
N LYS A 50 -2.52 -0.35 14.99
CA LYS A 50 -2.90 0.62 16.04
C LYS A 50 -4.22 0.26 16.73
N ASP A 51 -5.21 -0.17 15.95
CA ASP A 51 -6.50 -0.60 16.49
C ASP A 51 -6.31 -1.84 17.39
N VAL A 52 -5.46 -2.80 17.00
CA VAL A 52 -5.11 -3.97 17.81
C VAL A 52 -4.37 -3.59 19.10
N ILE A 53 -3.41 -2.65 19.04
CA ILE A 53 -2.68 -2.16 20.23
C ILE A 53 -3.64 -1.50 21.22
N THR A 54 -4.54 -0.65 20.72
CA THR A 54 -5.54 0.05 21.52
C THR A 54 -6.48 -0.95 22.20
N LEU A 55 -6.92 -2.00 21.48
CA LEU A 55 -7.77 -3.06 22.03
C LEU A 55 -7.05 -3.91 23.09
N ASN A 56 -5.75 -4.15 22.94
CA ASN A 56 -4.94 -4.88 23.92
C ASN A 56 -4.52 -4.03 25.14
N GLY A 57 -4.95 -2.77 25.23
CA GLY A 57 -4.69 -1.89 26.37
C GLY A 57 -3.23 -1.41 26.47
N GLY A 58 -2.50 -1.36 25.34
CA GLY A 58 -1.10 -0.94 25.32
C GLY A 58 -0.93 0.57 25.44
N GLU A 59 -0.19 1.00 26.46
CA GLU A 59 0.44 2.33 26.54
C GLU A 59 1.42 2.47 25.36
N ASP A 60 1.38 3.61 24.66
CA ASP A 60 2.33 3.98 23.61
C ASP A 60 3.77 3.77 24.10
N SER A 61 4.44 2.75 23.54
CA SER A 61 5.89 2.74 23.48
C SER A 61 6.31 3.25 22.11
N ASP A 62 5.91 4.48 21.79
CA ASP A 62 6.63 5.32 20.84
C ASP A 62 8.04 5.55 21.41
N LYS A 63 8.93 4.61 21.10
CA LYS A 63 10.34 4.92 20.94
C LYS A 63 10.61 4.82 19.46
N ASP A 64 10.26 5.91 18.78
CA ASP A 64 11.01 6.37 17.62
C ASP A 64 12.50 6.22 17.97
N ASN A 65 13.11 5.23 17.34
CA ASN A 65 14.55 5.10 17.28
C ASN A 65 15.04 6.07 16.21
N ASP A 66 14.81 7.36 16.45
CA ASP A 66 15.42 8.46 15.72
C ASP A 66 16.82 8.70 16.30
N ILE A 67 17.81 8.20 15.55
CA ILE A 67 19.21 8.67 15.43
C ILE A 67 20.12 8.53 16.67
#